data_AF-A0AAU4BH79-F1
#
_entry.id   AF-A0AAU4BH79-F1
#
_cell.length_a   1.000
_cell.length_b   1.000
_cell.length_c   1.000
_cell.angle_alpha   90.00
_cell.angle_beta   90.00
_cell.angle_gamma   90.00
#
_symmetry.space_group_name_H-M   'P 1'
#
loop_
_entity.id
_entity.type
_entity.pdbx_description
1 polymer ?
#
loop_
_entity_poly.entity_id
_entity_poly.type
_entity_poly.pdbx_seq_one_letter_code
_entity_poly.pdbx_strand_id
1 'polypeptide(L)'
;MAPTPRRTPAYRSFISLFFSFHVHCGEHHQDTIAETASQIPDLYPEYRGEGDGSGLSPINIYKMFRGHHGRLPTSHQLSVLVLALQHLAHREHVQNHDPGCDTLPGWQALLSQAKMLDRHQKAESRSGFDAILDVDRPLRFPAPDPATTSPADASPPGARIAVPTIEVTPIEAHELVALGRYPRMLALRASNADYRAYYEIAAILGTAAAPYNQRAAMFAVTAAAAAPAPSPASSLLNSDMTLNAERAAVHARVLAYATGDSDAARVFTYCADRAENLALRTRPPRLRD
;
A
#
# COMPACT_ATOMS: atom_id res chain seq x y z
N MET A 1 30.09 1.75 -17.66
CA MET A 1 29.05 1.76 -16.61
C MET A 1 27.86 0.96 -17.13
N ALA A 2 27.52 -0.17 -16.49
CA ALA A 2 26.34 -0.94 -16.87
C ALA A 2 25.09 -0.12 -16.53
N PRO A 3 24.09 -0.01 -17.44
CA PRO A 3 22.87 0.73 -17.15
C PRO A 3 22.18 0.10 -15.93
N THR A 4 21.90 0.90 -14.91
CA THR A 4 21.12 0.48 -13.74
C THR A 4 19.80 -0.12 -14.25
N PRO A 5 19.44 -1.35 -13.87
CA PRO A 5 18.24 -1.99 -14.39
C PRO A 5 17.04 -1.14 -13.98
N ARG A 6 16.31 -0.61 -14.99
CA ARG A 6 15.12 0.22 -14.76
C ARG A 6 14.14 -0.54 -13.88
N ARG A 7 13.73 0.07 -12.77
CA ARG A 7 12.83 -0.55 -11.79
C ARG A 7 11.38 -0.34 -12.20
N THR A 8 10.59 -1.40 -12.14
CA THR A 8 9.16 -1.31 -12.39
C THR A 8 8.43 -0.70 -11.18
N PRO A 9 7.24 -0.13 -11.38
CA PRO A 9 6.39 0.32 -10.28
C PRO A 9 6.11 -0.79 -9.25
N ALA A 10 5.81 -2.01 -9.67
CA ALA A 10 5.52 -3.12 -8.76
C ALA A 10 6.72 -3.50 -7.90
N TYR A 11 7.93 -3.46 -8.47
CA TYR A 11 9.17 -3.63 -7.71
C TYR A 11 9.28 -2.55 -6.62
N ARG A 12 9.10 -1.27 -6.98
CA ARG A 12 9.22 -0.14 -6.06
C ARG A 12 8.19 -0.23 -4.92
N SER A 13 6.93 -0.54 -5.25
CA SER A 13 5.87 -0.68 -4.24
C SER A 13 6.16 -1.79 -3.24
N PHE A 14 6.62 -2.97 -3.70
CA PHE A 14 6.97 -4.05 -2.78
C PHE A 14 8.14 -3.68 -1.86
N ILE A 15 9.19 -3.06 -2.41
CA ILE A 15 10.35 -2.64 -1.61
C ILE A 15 9.95 -1.55 -0.61
N SER A 16 9.11 -0.59 -1.00
CA SER A 16 8.59 0.44 -0.09
C SER A 16 7.77 -0.15 1.05
N LEU A 17 6.90 -1.13 0.76
CA LEU A 17 6.15 -1.87 1.78
C LEU A 17 7.08 -2.62 2.73
N PHE A 18 8.08 -3.30 2.19
CA PHE A 18 9.04 -4.07 2.98
C PHE A 18 9.94 -3.17 3.83
N PHE A 19 10.35 -2.02 3.31
CA PHE A 19 11.08 -1.00 4.07
C PHE A 19 10.23 -0.40 5.19
N SER A 20 8.96 -0.09 4.91
CA SER A 20 8.04 0.42 5.94
C SER A 20 7.85 -0.59 7.07
N PHE A 21 7.86 -1.88 6.76
CA PHE A 21 7.82 -2.94 7.76
C PHE A 21 9.10 -2.97 8.62
N HIS A 22 10.29 -2.83 8.02
CA HIS A 22 11.55 -2.69 8.78
C HIS A 22 11.53 -1.49 9.74
N VAL A 23 11.03 -0.34 9.29
CA VAL A 23 10.86 0.84 10.15
C VAL A 23 9.87 0.56 11.29
N HIS A 24 8.74 -0.11 11.00
CA HIS A 24 7.74 -0.47 12.01
C HIS A 24 8.28 -1.47 13.06
N CYS A 25 9.24 -2.30 12.66
CA CYS A 25 9.94 -3.20 13.58
C CYS A 25 10.98 -2.51 14.47
N GLY A 26 11.29 -1.23 14.24
CA GLY A 26 12.24 -0.47 15.07
C GLY A 26 13.52 -0.04 14.34
N GLU A 27 13.57 -0.19 13.00
CA GLU A 27 14.68 0.29 12.17
C GLU A 27 16.07 -0.25 12.56
N HIS A 28 16.15 -1.52 12.95
CA HIS A 28 17.42 -2.14 13.38
C HIS A 28 18.51 -2.07 12.31
N HIS A 29 19.78 -2.03 12.75
CA HIS A 29 20.94 -2.00 11.86
C HIS A 29 21.09 -3.30 11.06
N GLN A 30 21.61 -3.22 9.83
CA GLN A 30 21.66 -4.37 8.92
C GLN A 30 22.58 -5.50 9.42
N ASP A 31 23.58 -5.17 10.23
CA ASP A 31 24.45 -6.17 10.87
C ASP A 31 23.67 -7.01 11.89
N THR A 32 22.87 -6.37 12.74
CA THR A 32 22.01 -7.04 13.73
C THR A 32 20.95 -7.90 13.05
N ILE A 33 20.38 -7.40 11.95
CA ILE A 33 19.40 -8.17 11.15
C ILE A 33 20.08 -9.38 10.52
N ALA A 34 21.27 -9.24 9.93
CA ALA A 34 22.01 -10.35 9.32
C ALA A 34 22.41 -11.41 10.35
N GLU A 35 22.86 -10.98 11.54
CA GLU A 35 23.18 -11.88 12.64
C GLU A 35 21.94 -12.70 13.05
N THR A 36 20.82 -12.01 13.30
CA THR A 36 19.55 -12.67 13.68
C THR A 36 19.04 -13.57 12.56
N ALA A 37 19.16 -13.15 11.30
CA ALA A 37 18.79 -13.93 10.12
C ALA A 37 19.52 -15.28 10.06
N SER A 38 20.78 -15.34 10.51
CA SER A 38 21.54 -16.59 10.56
C SER A 38 21.08 -17.54 11.67
N GLN A 39 20.41 -17.03 12.70
CA GLN A 39 19.89 -17.77 13.85
C GLN A 39 18.43 -18.23 13.67
N ILE A 40 17.75 -17.81 12.59
CA ILE A 40 16.34 -18.16 12.35
C ILE A 40 16.02 -19.66 12.41
N PRO A 41 16.86 -20.57 11.87
CA PRO A 41 16.59 -22.00 11.98
C PRO A 41 16.51 -22.49 13.44
N ASP A 42 17.26 -21.86 14.35
CA ASP A 42 17.27 -22.20 15.77
C ASP A 42 16.13 -21.49 16.53
N LEU A 43 15.82 -20.24 16.15
CA LEU A 43 14.77 -19.42 16.78
C LEU A 43 13.35 -19.87 16.40
N TYR A 44 13.15 -20.40 15.20
CA TYR A 44 11.86 -20.86 14.68
C TYR A 44 11.98 -22.28 14.10
N PRO A 45 12.05 -23.33 14.93
CA PRO A 45 12.23 -24.71 14.46
C PRO A 45 11.11 -25.21 13.53
N GLU A 46 9.92 -24.63 13.65
CA GLU A 46 8.77 -24.91 12.79
C GLU A 46 8.93 -24.34 11.36
N TYR A 47 9.85 -23.39 11.14
CA TYR A 47 10.13 -22.84 9.84
C TYR A 47 10.94 -23.82 8.97
N ARG A 48 10.25 -24.58 8.11
CA ARG A 48 10.87 -25.52 7.15
C ARG A 48 11.30 -24.84 5.83
N GLY A 49 11.96 -23.70 5.90
CA GLY A 49 12.44 -23.01 4.69
C GLY A 49 13.46 -23.84 3.91
N GLU A 50 13.16 -24.15 2.65
CA GLU A 50 14.14 -24.78 1.74
C GLU A 50 15.06 -23.73 1.13
N GLY A 51 16.33 -23.74 1.54
CA GLY A 51 17.39 -22.91 0.99
C GLY A 51 18.48 -22.63 2.02
N ASP A 52 19.74 -22.53 1.59
CA ASP A 52 20.73 -21.90 2.44
C ASP A 52 20.36 -20.40 2.54
N GLY A 53 20.62 -19.75 3.67
CA GLY A 53 20.43 -18.30 3.83
C GLY A 53 21.39 -17.48 2.95
N SER A 54 21.87 -18.03 1.82
CA SER A 54 22.87 -17.40 0.98
C SER A 54 22.36 -16.06 0.46
N GLY A 55 23.23 -15.07 0.57
CA GLY A 55 22.98 -13.72 0.08
C GLY A 55 22.33 -12.76 1.07
N LEU A 56 22.06 -13.14 2.33
CA LEU A 56 21.63 -12.20 3.38
C LEU A 56 22.81 -11.60 4.17
N SER A 57 23.79 -11.03 3.47
CA SER A 57 24.83 -10.22 4.10
C SER A 57 24.28 -8.81 4.43
N PRO A 58 24.87 -8.08 5.41
CA PRO A 58 24.42 -6.74 5.77
C PRO A 58 24.31 -5.79 4.57
N ILE A 59 25.29 -5.85 3.66
CA ILE A 59 25.30 -5.05 2.44
C ILE A 59 24.17 -5.42 1.46
N ASN A 60 23.79 -6.69 1.38
CA ASN A 60 22.68 -7.13 0.54
C ASN A 60 21.34 -6.75 1.15
N ILE A 61 21.18 -6.87 2.47
CA ILE A 61 20.01 -6.40 3.21
C ILE A 61 19.82 -4.90 2.99
N TYR A 62 20.88 -4.12 3.16
CA TYR A 62 20.87 -2.68 2.85
C TYR A 62 20.41 -2.39 1.41
N LYS A 63 20.98 -3.11 0.44
CA LYS A 63 20.59 -2.97 -0.97
C LYS A 63 19.13 -3.37 -1.22
N MET A 64 18.61 -4.38 -0.53
CA MET A 64 17.22 -4.81 -0.64
C MET A 64 16.28 -3.70 -0.13
N PHE A 65 16.51 -3.18 1.08
CA PHE A 65 15.70 -2.12 1.65
C PHE A 65 15.69 -0.84 0.83
N ARG A 66 16.84 -0.47 0.25
CA ARG A 66 16.96 0.73 -0.60
C ARG A 66 16.52 0.51 -2.05
N GLY A 67 16.07 -0.69 -2.42
CA GLY A 67 15.67 -1.01 -3.79
C GLY A 67 16.83 -1.01 -4.80
N HIS A 68 18.07 -0.98 -4.30
CA HIS A 68 19.29 -1.09 -5.10
C HIS A 68 19.59 -2.54 -5.49
N HIS A 69 18.97 -3.52 -4.85
CA HIS A 69 19.15 -4.94 -5.16
C HIS A 69 18.53 -5.29 -6.52
N GLY A 70 19.29 -5.80 -7.50
CA GLY A 70 18.86 -5.97 -8.90
C GLY A 70 17.56 -6.76 -9.15
N ARG A 71 17.08 -7.50 -8.15
CA ARG A 71 15.89 -8.36 -8.20
C ARG A 71 15.12 -8.29 -6.88
N LEU A 72 13.83 -8.62 -6.92
CA LEU A 72 13.03 -8.87 -5.72
C LEU A 72 13.67 -10.03 -4.92
N PRO A 73 13.51 -10.07 -3.59
CA PRO A 73 14.04 -11.17 -2.78
C PRO A 73 13.46 -12.51 -3.22
N THR A 74 14.19 -13.59 -2.95
CA THR A 74 13.62 -14.94 -3.03
C THR A 74 12.58 -15.13 -1.92
N SER A 75 11.72 -16.13 -2.06
CA SER A 75 10.73 -16.44 -1.03
C SER A 75 11.40 -16.77 0.30
N HIS A 76 12.47 -17.56 0.28
CA HIS A 76 13.27 -17.87 1.46
C HIS A 76 13.92 -16.61 2.09
N GLN A 77 14.57 -15.77 1.27
CA GLN A 77 15.18 -14.52 1.75
C GLN A 77 14.17 -13.61 2.43
N LEU A 78 12.97 -13.48 1.86
CA LEU A 78 11.91 -12.67 2.45
C LEU A 78 11.46 -13.25 3.80
N SER A 79 11.18 -14.56 3.87
CA SER A 79 10.71 -15.18 5.10
C SER A 79 11.72 -15.02 6.24
N VAL A 80 13.00 -15.29 5.98
CA VAL A 80 14.07 -15.15 6.98
C VAL A 80 14.18 -13.71 7.47
N LEU A 81 14.09 -12.72 6.57
CA LEU A 81 14.14 -11.31 6.97
C LEU A 81 12.90 -10.87 7.75
N VAL A 82 11.70 -11.34 7.36
CA VAL A 82 10.47 -11.02 8.09
C VAL A 82 10.52 -11.57 9.51
N LEU A 83 10.93 -12.83 9.69
CA LEU A 83 11.09 -13.44 11.01
C LEU A 83 12.17 -12.72 11.83
N ALA A 84 13.31 -12.40 11.24
CA ALA A 84 14.39 -11.69 11.94
C ALA A 84 13.92 -10.30 12.45
N LEU A 85 13.17 -9.56 11.63
CA LEU A 85 12.63 -8.27 12.01
C LEU A 85 11.56 -8.37 13.11
N GLN A 86 10.69 -9.38 13.04
CA GLN A 86 9.66 -9.62 14.06
C GLN A 86 10.28 -10.03 15.40
N HIS A 87 11.26 -10.93 15.35
CA HIS A 87 12.01 -11.36 16.51
C HIS A 87 12.67 -10.16 17.21
N LEU A 88 13.38 -9.33 16.46
CA LEU A 88 14.06 -8.15 16.99
C LEU A 88 13.07 -7.13 17.56
N ALA A 89 11.96 -6.88 16.87
CA ALA A 89 10.90 -5.99 17.35
C ALA A 89 10.30 -6.47 18.68
N HIS A 90 10.09 -7.78 18.83
CA HIS A 90 9.62 -8.36 20.08
C HIS A 90 10.69 -8.31 21.19
N ARG A 91 11.93 -8.68 20.87
CA ARG A 91 13.06 -8.70 21.81
C ARG A 91 13.35 -7.30 22.38
N GLU A 92 13.20 -6.26 21.57
CA GLU A 92 13.40 -4.86 21.97
C GLU A 92 12.12 -4.17 22.46
N HIS A 93 11.03 -4.92 22.64
CA HIS A 93 9.73 -4.43 23.11
C HIS A 93 9.09 -3.33 22.24
N VAL A 94 9.48 -3.25 20.96
CA VAL A 94 8.76 -2.47 19.94
C VAL A 94 7.39 -3.11 19.69
N GLN A 95 7.31 -4.45 19.80
CA GLN A 95 6.06 -5.21 19.74
C GLN A 95 5.91 -6.08 20.99
N ASN A 96 4.66 -6.18 21.49
CA ASN A 96 4.35 -6.95 22.71
C ASN A 96 4.29 -8.47 22.49
N HIS A 97 4.28 -8.91 21.23
CA HIS A 97 4.16 -10.31 20.87
C HIS A 97 4.91 -10.57 19.57
N ASP A 98 5.61 -11.70 19.50
CA ASP A 98 6.24 -12.21 18.29
C ASP A 98 5.23 -13.05 17.48
N PRO A 99 4.79 -12.58 16.30
CA PRO A 99 3.82 -13.31 15.50
C PRO A 99 4.43 -14.49 14.74
N GLY A 100 5.76 -14.61 14.68
CA GLY A 100 6.47 -15.73 14.05
C GLY A 100 5.97 -16.13 12.66
N CYS A 101 5.86 -17.44 12.44
CA CYS A 101 5.54 -18.01 11.14
C CYS A 101 4.13 -17.68 10.61
N ASP A 102 3.19 -17.23 11.45
CA ASP A 102 1.79 -16.97 11.07
C ASP A 102 1.66 -15.85 10.01
N THR A 103 2.64 -14.96 9.95
CA THR A 103 2.64 -13.83 9.01
C THR A 103 3.24 -14.17 7.64
N LEU A 104 3.97 -15.28 7.54
CA LEU A 104 4.70 -15.65 6.33
C LEU A 104 3.80 -15.87 5.11
N PRO A 105 2.63 -16.55 5.20
CA PRO A 105 1.76 -16.73 4.03
C PRO A 105 1.35 -15.40 3.39
N GLY A 106 1.06 -14.37 4.20
CA GLY A 106 0.71 -13.04 3.73
C GLY A 106 1.86 -12.37 2.99
N TRP A 107 3.06 -12.41 3.56
CA TRP A 107 4.28 -11.86 2.92
C TRP A 107 4.66 -12.59 1.63
N GLN A 108 4.51 -13.92 1.59
CA GLN A 108 4.76 -14.71 0.39
C GLN A 108 3.76 -14.41 -0.73
N ALA A 109 2.48 -14.22 -0.39
CA ALA A 109 1.46 -13.79 -1.34
C ALA A 109 1.83 -12.42 -1.95
N LEU A 110 2.22 -11.44 -1.12
CA LEU A 110 2.65 -10.12 -1.58
C LEU A 110 3.87 -10.19 -2.51
N LEU A 111 4.86 -11.02 -2.18
CA LEU A 111 6.05 -11.21 -3.01
C LEU A 111 5.73 -11.87 -4.35
N SER A 112 4.89 -12.91 -4.33
CA SER A 112 4.47 -13.61 -5.56
C SER A 112 3.71 -12.67 -6.51
N GLN A 113 2.82 -11.85 -5.95
CA GLN A 113 2.09 -10.83 -6.69
C GLN A 113 3.02 -9.76 -7.27
N ALA A 114 3.95 -9.24 -6.46
CA ALA A 114 4.94 -8.28 -6.91
C ALA A 114 5.81 -8.86 -8.04
N LYS A 115 6.24 -10.12 -7.94
CA LYS A 115 7.00 -10.82 -9.00
C LYS A 115 6.20 -11.02 -10.29
N MET A 116 4.90 -11.28 -10.19
CA MET A 116 4.03 -11.41 -11.35
C MET A 116 3.84 -10.06 -12.05
N LEU A 117 3.55 -9.00 -11.29
CA LEU A 117 3.37 -7.65 -11.81
C LEU A 117 4.67 -7.07 -12.38
N ASP A 118 5.81 -7.28 -11.71
CA ASP A 118 7.13 -6.87 -12.21
C ASP A 118 7.45 -7.53 -13.56
N ARG A 119 7.12 -8.81 -13.74
CA ARG A 119 7.27 -9.51 -15.03
C ARG A 119 6.36 -8.92 -16.10
N HIS A 120 5.10 -8.66 -15.78
CA HIS A 120 4.14 -8.04 -16.70
C HIS A 120 4.59 -6.64 -17.13
N GLN A 121 4.98 -5.79 -16.19
CA GLN A 121 5.41 -4.41 -16.45
C GLN A 121 6.72 -4.35 -17.25
N LYS A 122 7.64 -5.30 -17.02
CA LYS A 122 8.85 -5.45 -17.84
C LYS A 122 8.50 -5.84 -19.28
N ALA A 123 7.55 -6.75 -19.49
CA ALA A 123 7.09 -7.14 -20.81
C ALA A 123 6.43 -5.97 -21.57
N GLU A 124 5.67 -5.13 -20.88
CA GLU A 124 5.01 -3.95 -21.44
C GLU A 124 5.93 -2.73 -21.60
N SER A 125 7.23 -2.84 -21.31
CA SER A 125 8.20 -1.73 -21.34
C SER A 125 7.81 -0.50 -20.49
N ARG A 126 6.92 -0.67 -19.50
CA ARG A 126 6.51 0.37 -18.54
C ARG A 126 7.55 0.55 -17.43
N SER A 127 8.79 0.73 -17.84
CA SER A 127 9.93 0.96 -16.96
C SER A 127 10.13 2.47 -16.80
N GLY A 128 9.58 3.04 -15.73
CA GLY A 128 9.74 4.47 -15.41
C GLY A 128 11.20 4.86 -15.17
N PHE A 129 11.54 6.12 -15.43
CA PHE A 129 12.86 6.68 -15.14
C PHE A 129 13.20 6.57 -13.64
N ASP A 130 14.48 6.39 -13.33
CA ASP A 130 15.03 6.44 -11.97
C ASP A 130 14.88 7.85 -11.43
N ALA A 131 13.80 8.10 -10.70
CA ALA A 131 13.84 9.09 -9.63
C ALA A 131 14.65 8.43 -8.51
N ILE A 132 15.92 8.79 -8.43
CA ILE A 132 16.76 8.52 -7.26
C ILE A 132 15.98 9.09 -6.06
N LEU A 133 15.62 8.23 -5.11
CA LEU A 133 15.18 8.65 -3.78
C LEU A 133 16.41 9.28 -3.09
N ASP A 134 16.68 10.53 -3.41
CA ASP A 134 17.59 11.39 -2.67
C ASP A 134 16.79 11.96 -1.49
N VAL A 135 16.98 11.35 -0.32
CA VAL A 135 16.22 11.65 0.90
C VAL A 135 16.67 12.99 1.54
N ASP A 136 17.73 13.63 1.00
CA ASP A 136 18.35 14.82 1.61
C ASP A 136 18.28 16.11 0.76
N ARG A 137 17.45 16.17 -0.29
CA ARG A 137 17.30 17.41 -1.10
C ARG A 137 15.95 18.12 -0.89
N PRO A 138 15.93 19.39 -0.45
CA PRO A 138 14.69 20.15 -0.45
C PRO A 138 14.18 20.35 -1.89
N LEU A 139 12.92 19.98 -2.11
CA LEU A 139 12.16 20.12 -3.34
C LEU A 139 12.28 21.56 -3.88
N ARG A 140 13.00 21.76 -4.99
CA ARG A 140 12.89 22.99 -5.80
C ARG A 140 11.89 22.74 -6.92
N PHE A 141 10.78 23.46 -6.87
CA PHE A 141 9.83 23.55 -7.97
C PHE A 141 10.49 24.24 -9.18
N PRO A 142 10.30 23.76 -10.42
CA PRO A 142 10.64 24.55 -11.59
C PRO A 142 9.67 25.75 -11.64
N ALA A 143 10.24 26.96 -11.67
CA ALA A 143 9.48 28.17 -11.92
C ALA A 143 8.96 28.17 -13.37
N PRO A 144 7.77 28.75 -13.63
CA PRO A 144 7.26 28.88 -15.00
C PRO A 144 8.02 30.00 -15.72
N ASP A 145 8.63 29.69 -16.86
CA ASP A 145 9.10 30.73 -17.79
C ASP A 145 7.90 31.39 -18.50
N PRO A 146 7.92 32.73 -18.68
CA PRO A 146 6.85 33.44 -19.34
C PRO A 146 6.95 33.31 -20.87
N ALA A 147 5.83 32.88 -21.45
CA ALA A 147 5.29 33.21 -22.77
C ALA A 147 6.25 33.44 -23.95
N THR A 148 6.05 32.67 -25.03
CA THR A 148 6.10 33.23 -26.39
C THR A 148 5.16 32.46 -27.33
N THR A 149 4.04 33.12 -27.64
CA THR A 149 3.28 33.15 -28.92
C THR A 149 2.88 31.86 -29.67
N SER A 150 1.55 31.66 -29.71
CA SER A 150 0.67 30.93 -30.67
C SER A 150 0.95 31.23 -32.17
N PRO A 151 0.38 30.49 -33.17
CA PRO A 151 -1.03 30.01 -33.29
C PRO A 151 -1.14 28.57 -33.88
N ALA A 152 -2.26 27.86 -34.09
CA ALA A 152 -3.70 28.12 -34.13
C ALA A 152 -4.46 26.78 -33.88
N ASP A 153 -5.71 26.90 -33.43
CA ASP A 153 -6.84 25.98 -33.61
C ASP A 153 -6.77 24.53 -33.12
N ALA A 154 -7.14 24.35 -31.85
CA ALA A 154 -8.38 23.65 -31.45
C ALA A 154 -8.50 23.63 -29.92
N SER A 155 -9.67 24.00 -29.37
CA SER A 155 -10.02 23.77 -27.96
C SER A 155 -11.51 23.45 -27.87
N PRO A 156 -11.97 22.68 -26.86
CA PRO A 156 -11.34 21.48 -26.29
C PRO A 156 -12.37 20.33 -26.05
N PRO A 157 -11.99 19.04 -26.02
CA PRO A 157 -12.68 18.10 -25.15
C PRO A 157 -12.18 18.33 -23.72
N GLY A 158 -13.11 18.51 -22.78
CA GLY A 158 -12.89 18.98 -21.41
C GLY A 158 -11.57 18.51 -20.78
N ALA A 159 -10.83 19.49 -20.24
CA ALA A 159 -9.61 19.27 -19.49
C ALA A 159 -9.87 18.24 -18.39
N ARG A 160 -9.42 17.00 -18.63
CA ARG A 160 -9.28 16.01 -17.57
C ARG A 160 -8.22 16.58 -16.64
N ILE A 161 -8.65 17.08 -15.48
CA ILE A 161 -7.75 17.46 -14.42
C ILE A 161 -6.85 16.24 -14.17
N ALA A 162 -5.53 16.41 -14.31
CA ALA A 162 -4.59 15.33 -14.03
C ALA A 162 -4.69 15.04 -12.54
N VAL A 163 -5.33 13.91 -12.20
CA VAL A 163 -5.60 13.53 -10.83
C VAL A 163 -4.30 12.97 -10.24
N PRO A 164 -3.79 13.53 -9.13
CA PRO A 164 -2.62 12.99 -8.48
C PRO A 164 -2.92 11.57 -7.99
N THR A 165 -2.06 10.62 -8.31
CA THR A 165 -2.19 9.25 -7.79
C THR A 165 -2.05 9.30 -6.28
N ILE A 166 -3.12 8.94 -5.56
CA ILE A 166 -3.02 8.76 -4.11
C ILE A 166 -2.40 7.39 -3.85
N GLU A 167 -1.21 7.41 -3.27
CA GLU A 167 -0.60 6.21 -2.72
C GLU A 167 -1.32 5.81 -1.43
N VAL A 168 -1.82 4.58 -1.39
CA VAL A 168 -2.37 3.96 -0.18
C VAL A 168 -1.21 3.74 0.79
N THR A 169 -1.29 4.35 1.97
CA THR A 169 -0.24 4.24 2.99
C THR A 169 -0.22 2.83 3.60
N PRO A 170 0.88 2.41 4.26
CA PRO A 170 0.93 1.14 4.98
C PRO A 170 -0.19 0.99 6.03
N ILE A 171 -0.58 2.08 6.70
CA ILE A 171 -1.67 2.10 7.69
C ILE A 171 -3.01 1.78 7.02
N GLU A 172 -3.30 2.44 5.90
CA GLU A 172 -4.52 2.22 5.12
C GLU A 172 -4.52 0.83 4.48
N ALA A 173 -3.38 0.38 3.96
CA ALA A 173 -3.22 -0.94 3.38
C ALA A 173 -3.46 -2.05 4.40
N HIS A 174 -3.02 -1.87 5.66
CA HIS A 174 -3.29 -2.81 6.74
C HIS A 174 -4.80 -3.01 6.95
N GLU A 175 -5.55 -1.92 7.03
CA GLU A 175 -7.00 -1.94 7.19
C GLU A 175 -7.71 -2.63 6.00
N LEU A 176 -7.31 -2.27 4.77
CA LEU A 176 -7.87 -2.86 3.56
C LEU A 176 -7.56 -4.36 3.44
N VAL A 177 -6.36 -4.78 3.85
CA VAL A 177 -5.97 -6.20 3.85
C VAL A 177 -6.80 -7.01 4.87
N ALA A 178 -7.02 -6.44 6.06
CA ALA A 178 -7.79 -7.06 7.14
C ALA A 178 -9.27 -7.28 6.78
N LEU A 179 -9.82 -6.45 5.89
CA LEU A 179 -11.20 -6.55 5.42
C LEU A 179 -11.43 -7.61 4.32
N GLY A 180 -10.37 -8.20 3.76
CA GLY A 180 -10.50 -9.32 2.81
C GLY A 180 -9.95 -9.02 1.41
N ARG A 181 -10.38 -9.81 0.42
CA ARG A 181 -9.82 -9.77 -0.94
C ARG A 181 -10.27 -8.53 -1.72
N TYR A 182 -11.54 -8.15 -1.60
CA TYR A 182 -12.09 -7.01 -2.32
C TYR A 182 -11.36 -5.69 -2.05
N PRO A 183 -11.10 -5.25 -0.81
CA PRO A 183 -10.47 -3.96 -0.56
C PRO A 183 -8.99 -3.95 -0.93
N ARG A 184 -8.33 -5.11 -0.93
CA ARG A 184 -6.99 -5.27 -1.53
C ARG A 184 -7.00 -4.98 -3.04
N MET A 185 -8.01 -5.48 -3.75
CA MET A 185 -8.19 -5.16 -5.17
C MET A 185 -8.45 -3.66 -5.39
N LEU A 186 -9.16 -2.99 -4.49
CA LEU A 186 -9.35 -1.55 -4.56
C LEU A 186 -8.04 -0.78 -4.38
N ALA A 187 -7.18 -1.18 -3.44
CA ALA A 187 -5.86 -0.55 -3.27
C ALA A 187 -5.00 -0.61 -4.55
N LEU A 188 -5.10 -1.72 -5.30
CA LEU A 188 -4.42 -1.88 -6.60
C LEU A 188 -5.06 -1.05 -7.72
N ARG A 189 -6.38 -0.87 -7.71
CA ARG A 189 -7.07 -0.01 -8.68
C ARG A 189 -6.77 1.47 -8.39
N ALA A 190 -6.68 1.84 -7.11
CA ALA A 190 -6.28 3.16 -6.65
C ALA A 190 -4.85 3.54 -7.10
N SER A 191 -3.92 2.60 -7.16
CA SER A 191 -2.57 2.87 -7.70
C SER A 191 -2.55 3.11 -9.22
N ASN A 192 -3.61 2.70 -9.92
CA ASN A 192 -3.82 3.01 -11.35
C ASN A 192 -4.69 4.27 -11.56
N ALA A 193 -4.85 5.11 -10.53
CA ALA A 193 -5.69 6.31 -10.56
C ALA A 193 -7.17 6.05 -10.92
N ASP A 194 -7.70 4.88 -10.55
CA ASP A 194 -9.12 4.57 -10.71
C ASP A 194 -9.94 5.35 -9.67
N TYR A 195 -10.64 6.38 -10.12
CA TYR A 195 -11.48 7.23 -9.27
C TYR A 195 -12.61 6.48 -8.56
N ARG A 196 -13.11 5.38 -9.15
CA ARG A 196 -14.13 4.54 -8.50
C ARG A 196 -13.53 3.82 -7.30
N ALA A 197 -12.29 3.35 -7.44
CA ALA A 197 -11.58 2.74 -6.32
C ALA A 197 -11.30 3.75 -5.20
N TYR A 198 -10.96 5.00 -5.52
CA TYR A 198 -10.82 6.05 -4.52
C TYR A 198 -12.12 6.32 -3.76
N TYR A 199 -13.26 6.37 -4.46
CA TYR A 199 -14.57 6.54 -3.82
C TYR A 199 -14.89 5.39 -2.85
N GLU A 200 -14.66 4.16 -3.29
CA GLU A 200 -14.94 2.98 -2.46
C GLU A 200 -13.97 2.85 -1.28
N ILE A 201 -12.69 3.17 -1.46
CA ILE A 201 -11.70 3.25 -0.37
C ILE A 201 -12.09 4.36 0.61
N ALA A 202 -12.57 5.51 0.13
CA ALA A 202 -13.03 6.59 1.01
C ALA A 202 -14.24 6.14 1.87
N ALA A 203 -15.18 5.39 1.30
CA ALA A 203 -16.29 4.82 2.05
C ALA A 203 -15.82 3.79 3.10
N ILE A 204 -14.86 2.93 2.75
CA ILE A 204 -14.30 1.92 3.66
C ILE A 204 -13.52 2.59 4.79
N LEU A 205 -12.51 3.40 4.49
CA LEU A 205 -11.67 4.06 5.50
C LEU A 205 -12.47 5.08 6.29
N GLY A 206 -13.46 5.71 5.67
CA GLY A 206 -14.29 6.72 6.33
C GLY A 206 -15.18 6.20 7.45
N THR A 207 -15.45 4.90 7.46
CA THR A 207 -16.17 4.22 8.56
C THR A 207 -15.22 3.61 9.59
N ALA A 208 -13.90 3.65 9.36
CA ALA A 208 -12.90 3.15 10.29
C ALA A 208 -12.62 4.15 11.42
N ALA A 209 -11.98 3.68 12.49
CA ALA A 209 -11.45 4.55 13.53
C ALA A 209 -10.10 5.16 13.11
N ALA A 210 -9.65 6.17 13.86
CA ALA A 210 -8.28 6.62 13.77
C ALA A 210 -7.31 5.47 14.13
N PRO A 211 -6.14 5.37 13.48
CA PRO A 211 -5.61 6.31 12.48
C PRO A 211 -6.08 6.06 11.04
N TYR A 212 -6.83 4.98 10.76
CA TYR A 212 -7.15 4.53 9.41
C TYR A 212 -8.00 5.50 8.59
N ASN A 213 -8.83 6.30 9.27
CA ASN A 213 -9.74 7.25 8.61
C ASN A 213 -9.13 8.62 8.29
N GLN A 214 -7.91 8.92 8.76
CA GLN A 214 -7.33 10.28 8.72
C GLN A 214 -7.24 10.86 7.30
N ARG A 215 -7.01 10.00 6.31
CA ARG A 215 -6.88 10.40 4.90
C ARG A 215 -8.07 10.00 4.03
N ALA A 216 -9.16 9.50 4.62
CA ALA A 216 -10.35 9.09 3.88
C ALA A 216 -10.97 10.26 3.09
N ALA A 217 -10.95 11.48 3.64
CA ALA A 217 -11.39 12.70 2.97
C ALA A 217 -10.59 12.99 1.68
N MET A 218 -9.28 12.73 1.70
CA MET A 218 -8.41 12.93 0.54
C MET A 218 -8.78 12.01 -0.62
N PHE A 219 -9.13 10.75 -0.33
CA PHE A 219 -9.64 9.81 -1.33
C PHE A 219 -10.98 10.28 -1.91
N ALA A 220 -11.90 10.78 -1.08
CA ALA A 220 -13.20 11.30 -1.54
C ALA A 220 -13.06 12.55 -2.44
N VAL A 221 -12.21 13.51 -2.04
CA VAL A 221 -11.93 14.72 -2.85
C VAL A 221 -11.36 14.34 -4.21
N THR A 222 -10.37 13.45 -4.23
CA THR A 222 -9.72 13.00 -5.47
C THR A 222 -10.67 12.20 -6.35
N ALA A 223 -11.51 11.35 -5.77
CA ALA A 223 -12.57 10.65 -6.50
C ALA A 223 -13.60 11.61 -7.11
N ALA A 224 -13.95 12.69 -6.39
CA ALA A 224 -14.89 13.70 -6.88
C ALA A 224 -14.30 14.54 -8.01
N ALA A 225 -13.04 14.96 -7.88
CA ALA A 225 -12.33 15.75 -8.88
C ALA A 225 -12.04 14.97 -10.17
N ALA A 226 -11.83 13.66 -10.06
CA ALA A 226 -11.51 12.77 -11.18
C ALA A 226 -12.74 12.32 -12.00
N ALA A 227 -13.95 12.50 -11.47
CA ALA A 227 -15.15 11.97 -12.10
C ALA A 227 -15.59 12.81 -13.32
N PRO A 228 -16.01 12.18 -14.42
CA PRO A 228 -16.47 12.88 -15.62
C PRO A 228 -17.86 13.52 -15.47
N ALA A 229 -18.55 13.28 -14.35
CA ALA A 229 -19.92 13.73 -14.04
C ALA A 229 -20.04 13.96 -12.52
N PRO A 230 -21.14 14.54 -12.01
CA PRO A 230 -21.35 14.71 -10.57
C PRO A 230 -21.12 13.40 -9.81
N SER A 231 -20.09 13.39 -8.96
CA SER A 231 -19.63 12.17 -8.28
C SER A 231 -20.35 11.99 -6.95
N PRO A 232 -20.80 10.77 -6.61
CA PRO A 232 -21.28 10.46 -5.26
C PRO A 232 -20.18 10.57 -4.19
N ALA A 233 -18.91 10.72 -4.58
CA ALA A 233 -17.84 10.95 -3.62
C ALA A 233 -17.92 12.32 -2.94
N SER A 234 -18.51 13.34 -3.58
CA SER A 234 -18.64 14.68 -2.98
C SER A 234 -19.62 14.70 -1.80
N SER A 235 -20.65 13.85 -1.81
CA SER A 235 -21.60 13.75 -0.70
C SER A 235 -20.97 13.10 0.54
N LEU A 236 -19.83 12.41 0.43
CA LEU A 236 -19.09 11.88 1.58
C LEU A 236 -18.47 12.98 2.45
N LEU A 237 -18.37 14.21 1.95
CA LEU A 237 -17.69 15.32 2.62
C LEU A 237 -18.68 16.23 3.36
N ASN A 238 -18.23 16.79 4.48
CA ASN A 238 -18.85 17.91 5.16
C ASN A 238 -18.52 19.23 4.44
N SER A 239 -19.16 20.33 4.86
CA SER A 239 -18.90 21.66 4.32
C SER A 239 -17.46 22.16 4.53
N ASP A 240 -16.75 21.61 5.51
CA ASP A 240 -15.34 21.90 5.82
C ASP A 240 -14.36 20.94 5.12
N MET A 241 -14.84 20.14 4.16
CA MET A 241 -14.07 19.11 3.43
C MET A 241 -13.52 17.97 4.30
N THR A 242 -13.97 17.84 5.54
CA THR A 242 -13.74 16.62 6.33
C THR A 242 -14.68 15.51 5.89
N LEU A 243 -14.30 14.26 6.12
CA LEU A 243 -15.15 13.14 5.77
C LEU A 243 -16.24 12.90 6.83
N ASN A 244 -17.48 12.73 6.37
CA ASN A 244 -18.62 12.42 7.20
C ASN A 244 -18.81 10.90 7.31
N ALA A 245 -18.52 10.33 8.49
CA ALA A 245 -18.61 8.89 8.72
C ALA A 245 -20.03 8.32 8.57
N GLU A 246 -21.08 9.09 8.92
CA GLU A 246 -22.48 8.66 8.75
C GLU A 246 -22.84 8.57 7.26
N ARG A 247 -22.43 9.56 6.46
CA ARG A 247 -22.63 9.51 5.01
C ARG A 247 -21.81 8.39 4.37
N ALA A 248 -20.57 8.16 4.81
CA ALA A 248 -19.78 7.01 4.37
C ALA A 248 -20.49 5.67 4.65
N ALA A 249 -21.18 5.53 5.79
CA ALA A 249 -21.98 4.36 6.12
C ALA A 249 -23.19 4.17 5.19
N VAL A 250 -23.92 5.25 4.90
CA VAL A 250 -25.05 5.22 3.94
C VAL A 250 -24.57 4.79 2.56
N HIS A 251 -23.44 5.34 2.10
CA HIS A 251 -22.85 4.96 0.82
C HIS A 251 -22.35 3.51 0.82
N ALA A 252 -21.81 3.01 1.92
CA ALA A 252 -21.46 1.60 2.06
C ALA A 252 -22.70 0.71 1.93
N ARG A 253 -23.85 1.04 2.55
CA ARG A 253 -25.10 0.29 2.35
C ARG A 253 -25.53 0.24 0.89
N VAL A 254 -25.51 1.38 0.20
CA VAL A 254 -25.85 1.46 -1.22
C VAL A 254 -24.91 0.58 -2.06
N LEU A 255 -23.60 0.61 -1.79
CA LEU A 255 -22.60 -0.21 -2.47
C LEU A 255 -22.80 -1.71 -2.20
N ALA A 256 -23.19 -2.09 -0.98
CA ALA A 256 -23.49 -3.47 -0.63
C ALA A 256 -24.70 -4.02 -1.42
N TYR A 257 -25.72 -3.20 -1.67
CA TYR A 257 -26.88 -3.59 -2.50
C TYR A 257 -26.58 -3.56 -4.00
N ALA A 258 -25.74 -2.63 -4.45
CA ALA A 258 -25.48 -2.42 -5.87
C ALA A 258 -24.44 -3.40 -6.44
N THR A 259 -23.59 -3.99 -5.60
CA THR A 259 -22.57 -4.92 -6.06
C THR A 259 -23.16 -6.30 -6.33
N GLY A 260 -22.76 -6.90 -7.46
CA GLY A 260 -23.03 -8.31 -7.78
C GLY A 260 -21.99 -9.27 -7.21
N ASP A 261 -20.97 -8.76 -6.52
CA ASP A 261 -19.90 -9.53 -5.88
C ASP A 261 -20.20 -9.74 -4.40
N SER A 262 -20.31 -11.00 -3.98
CA SER A 262 -20.61 -11.37 -2.60
C SER A 262 -19.54 -10.91 -1.61
N ASP A 263 -18.26 -10.84 -2.01
CA ASP A 263 -17.17 -10.39 -1.14
C ASP A 263 -17.28 -8.87 -0.91
N ALA A 264 -17.49 -8.12 -1.99
CA ALA A 264 -17.74 -6.68 -1.92
C ALA A 264 -18.97 -6.36 -1.05
N ALA A 265 -20.07 -7.11 -1.23
CA ALA A 265 -21.29 -6.92 -0.47
C ALA A 265 -21.05 -7.12 1.04
N ARG A 266 -20.31 -8.17 1.42
CA ARG A 266 -19.95 -8.46 2.81
C ARG A 266 -19.11 -7.33 3.42
N VAL A 267 -18.09 -6.87 2.72
CA VAL A 267 -17.23 -5.76 3.18
C VAL A 267 -18.05 -4.50 3.42
N PHE A 268 -18.86 -4.09 2.45
CA PHE A 268 -19.61 -2.85 2.56
C PHE A 268 -20.72 -2.92 3.61
N THR A 269 -21.35 -4.09 3.79
CA THR A 269 -22.29 -4.33 4.90
C THR A 269 -21.58 -4.15 6.24
N TYR A 270 -20.40 -4.78 6.39
CA TYR A 270 -19.59 -4.64 7.61
C TYR A 270 -19.17 -3.18 7.86
N CYS A 271 -18.73 -2.44 6.84
CA CYS A 271 -18.37 -1.03 6.98
C CYS A 271 -19.56 -0.16 7.40
N ALA A 272 -20.76 -0.43 6.87
CA ALA A 272 -21.98 0.26 7.27
C ALA A 272 -22.30 0.00 8.75
N ASP A 273 -22.31 -1.28 9.17
CA ASP A 273 -22.62 -1.66 10.55
C ASP A 273 -21.57 -1.14 11.54
N ARG A 274 -20.31 -1.08 11.11
CA ARG A 274 -19.22 -0.52 11.90
C ARG A 274 -19.42 0.96 12.20
N ALA A 275 -20.03 1.74 11.32
CA ALA A 275 -20.29 3.13 11.60
C ALA A 275 -21.35 3.33 12.70
N GLU A 276 -22.29 2.40 12.84
CA GLU A 276 -23.36 2.47 13.84
C GLU A 276 -22.96 1.82 15.18
N ASN A 277 -21.93 0.96 15.17
CA ASN A 277 -21.50 0.22 16.34
C ASN A 277 -20.08 0.60 16.80
N LEU A 278 -20.01 1.34 17.91
CA LEU A 278 -18.74 1.82 18.49
C LEU A 278 -17.77 0.68 18.84
N ALA A 279 -18.28 -0.51 19.18
CA ALA A 279 -17.45 -1.68 19.52
C ALA A 279 -16.81 -2.33 18.28
N LEU A 280 -17.38 -2.13 17.09
CA LEU A 280 -16.80 -2.57 15.82
C LEU A 280 -15.77 -1.57 15.28
N ARG A 281 -15.82 -0.30 15.70
CA ARG A 281 -14.83 0.72 15.33
C ARG A 281 -13.48 0.51 16.01
N THR A 282 -13.48 0.00 17.23
CA THR A 282 -12.26 -0.17 18.05
C THR A 282 -11.61 -1.54 17.92
N ARG A 283 -12.24 -2.48 17.21
CA ARG A 283 -11.72 -3.82 16.98
C ARG A 283 -11.12 -3.92 15.57
N PRO A 284 -9.95 -4.57 15.41
CA PRO A 284 -9.39 -4.81 14.09
C PRO A 284 -10.37 -5.67 13.26
N PRO A 285 -10.55 -5.38 11.96
CA PRO A 285 -11.49 -6.12 11.13
C PRO A 285 -11.13 -7.60 11.09
N ARG A 286 -12.11 -8.46 11.35
CA ARG A 286 -11.99 -9.91 11.17
C ARG A 286 -13.21 -10.39 10.40
N LEU A 287 -13.24 -10.10 9.10
CA LEU A 287 -14.11 -10.84 8.20
C LEU A 287 -13.43 -12.19 7.99
N ARG A 288 -13.92 -13.22 8.68
CA ARG A 288 -13.49 -14.60 8.40
C ARG A 288 -13.87 -14.92 6.96
N ASP A 289 -12.91 -15.43 6.18
CA ASP A 289 -13.16 -15.94 4.83
C ASP A 289 -14.31 -16.96 4.86
#